data_AF-A0A8S1R840-F1
#
_entry.id   AF-A0A8S1R840-F1
#
_cell.length_a   1.000
_cell.length_b   1.000
_cell.length_c   1.000
_cell.angle_alpha   90.00
_cell.angle_beta   90.00
_cell.angle_gamma   90.00
#
_symmetry.space_group_name_H-M   'P 1'
#
loop_
_entity.id
_entity.type
_entity.pdbx_description
1 polymer ?
#
loop_
_entity_poly.entity_id
_entity_poly.type
_entity_poly.pdbx_seq_one_letter_code
_entity_poly.pdbx_strand_id
1 'polypeptide(L)'
;MESDFVNITKDGGVQKRILQAGQGDHPQTNSTCKIYYLGTLEDQKPFDSNIGQSQPSKHILKRGDRCKGFEIGLQSMKPGEKSQFKITPEYGYGGDGNIFKNVPKDAHLRYEIELVSFKLEKKKRWLMSPEEKHEEALKLRKKGTKLFKDQNYQIAKQKYKDALTYCALDTKEGKELEASLQLNLSICCYLKDEFKESIDHAKAALKINSNDQQNVKAYYRCAMAYLKIGEQEFALQNLQSAYKLDPQNIAVIEELQKVKQYLKLAYSKEKESWGKLFKDKDQDEQQLNQKPEEKQNDQSKDQITQISSNPLKPEVPENISKNVNEQQESVSEQTEENQQSQQEENIVTQASQQESEIESNINDLDKIVIQE
;
A
#
# COMPACT_ATOMS: atom_id res chain seq x y z
N MET A 1 58.03 -7.58 -28.46
CA MET A 1 56.74 -8.17 -28.04
C MET A 1 56.06 -7.25 -27.01
N GLU A 2 55.72 -6.02 -27.41
CA GLU A 2 54.95 -5.06 -26.58
C GLU A 2 53.56 -4.75 -27.18
N SER A 3 53.17 -5.46 -28.24
CA SER A 3 52.06 -5.15 -29.15
C SER A 3 50.65 -5.46 -28.62
N ASP A 4 50.51 -6.01 -27.41
CA ASP A 4 49.24 -6.63 -26.97
C ASP A 4 48.54 -5.87 -25.83
N PHE A 5 49.07 -4.73 -25.41
CA PHE A 5 48.44 -3.87 -24.40
C PHE A 5 47.50 -2.86 -25.06
N VAL A 6 46.27 -2.81 -24.57
CA VAL A 6 45.23 -1.86 -24.99
C VAL A 6 45.05 -0.78 -23.92
N ASN A 7 45.00 0.48 -24.33
CA ASN A 7 44.74 1.60 -23.43
C ASN A 7 43.29 1.57 -22.94
N ILE A 8 43.07 1.53 -21.63
CA ILE A 8 41.73 1.63 -21.02
C ILE A 8 41.39 3.10 -20.74
N THR A 9 42.38 3.89 -20.32
CA THR A 9 42.22 5.33 -20.17
C THR A 9 42.67 6.05 -21.43
N LYS A 10 42.05 7.19 -21.75
CA LYS A 10 42.33 7.95 -22.98
C LYS A 10 43.77 8.45 -23.07
N ASP A 11 44.37 8.73 -21.92
CA ASP A 11 45.76 9.17 -21.77
C ASP A 11 46.77 8.02 -21.72
N GLY A 12 46.32 6.76 -21.78
CA GLY A 12 47.20 5.59 -21.68
C GLY A 12 47.73 5.31 -20.27
N GLY A 13 47.29 6.06 -19.25
CA GLY A 13 47.72 5.87 -17.86
C GLY A 13 47.36 4.49 -17.26
N VAL A 14 46.35 3.81 -17.81
CA VAL A 14 46.06 2.41 -17.52
C VAL A 14 45.96 1.63 -18.83
N GLN A 15 46.82 0.62 -18.96
CA GLN A 15 46.83 -0.29 -20.10
C GLN A 15 46.52 -1.71 -19.64
N LYS A 16 45.86 -2.51 -20.47
CA LYS A 16 45.45 -3.88 -20.19
C LYS A 16 45.86 -4.84 -21.28
N ARG A 17 46.28 -6.03 -20.88
CA ARG A 17 46.48 -7.20 -21.74
C ARG A 17 45.71 -8.37 -21.16
N ILE A 18 44.81 -8.96 -21.95
CA ILE A 18 44.04 -10.14 -21.53
C ILE A 18 44.94 -11.37 -21.64
N LEU A 19 45.08 -12.12 -20.55
CA LEU A 19 45.79 -13.40 -20.50
C LEU A 19 44.81 -14.58 -20.67
N GLN A 20 43.60 -14.43 -20.12
CA GLN A 20 42.49 -15.35 -20.26
C GLN A 20 41.19 -14.57 -20.32
N ALA A 21 40.36 -14.83 -21.32
CA ALA A 21 39.07 -14.15 -21.46
C ALA A 21 38.04 -14.68 -20.45
N GLY A 22 37.27 -13.77 -19.85
CA GLY A 22 36.09 -14.08 -19.06
C GLY A 22 34.79 -13.89 -19.85
N GLN A 23 33.65 -14.18 -19.22
CA GLN A 23 32.32 -14.02 -19.81
C GLN A 23 31.35 -13.30 -18.87
N GLY A 24 30.32 -12.69 -19.46
CA GLY A 24 29.30 -11.93 -18.75
C GLY A 24 29.59 -10.43 -18.68
N ASP A 25 28.91 -9.79 -17.73
CA ASP A 25 28.95 -8.34 -17.54
C ASP A 25 30.19 -7.88 -16.77
N HIS A 26 30.43 -6.58 -16.83
CA HIS A 26 31.50 -5.92 -16.09
C HIS A 26 31.05 -5.54 -14.66
N PRO A 27 31.93 -5.67 -13.64
CA PRO A 27 31.66 -5.18 -12.30
C PRO A 27 31.26 -3.70 -12.29
N GLN A 28 30.11 -3.40 -11.69
CA GLN A 28 29.64 -2.02 -11.52
C GLN A 28 30.18 -1.42 -10.22
N THR A 29 30.08 -0.10 -10.07
CA THR A 29 30.40 0.60 -8.80
C THR A 29 29.67 -0.08 -7.62
N ASN A 30 30.33 -0.20 -6.47
CA ASN A 30 29.86 -0.93 -5.27
C ASN A 30 29.77 -2.47 -5.42
N SER A 31 30.26 -3.06 -6.51
CA SER A 31 30.37 -4.52 -6.58
C SER A 31 31.47 -5.03 -5.66
N THR A 32 31.16 -6.10 -4.90
CA THR A 32 32.16 -6.91 -4.22
C THR A 32 32.73 -7.91 -5.22
N CYS A 33 33.98 -7.71 -5.62
CA CYS A 33 34.73 -8.57 -6.51
C CYS A 33 35.55 -9.57 -5.68
N LYS A 34 35.52 -10.84 -6.08
CA LYS A 34 36.43 -11.88 -5.57
C LYS A 34 37.57 -12.02 -6.56
N ILE A 35 38.79 -11.79 -6.09
CA ILE A 35 39.97 -11.68 -6.96
C ILE A 35 41.18 -12.46 -6.43
N TYR A 36 42.00 -12.93 -7.35
CA TYR A 36 43.42 -13.20 -7.11
C TYR A 36 44.25 -12.15 -7.83
N TYR A 37 45.32 -11.68 -7.21
CA TYR A 37 46.15 -10.65 -7.82
C TYR A 37 47.59 -10.71 -7.34
N LEU A 38 48.47 -10.16 -8.17
CA LEU A 38 49.87 -9.91 -7.91
C LEU A 38 50.21 -8.51 -8.43
N GLY A 39 50.61 -7.63 -7.52
CA GLY A 39 51.15 -6.31 -7.81
C GLY A 39 52.67 -6.32 -7.72
N THR A 40 53.34 -5.90 -8.79
CA THR A 40 54.79 -5.76 -8.87
C THR A 40 55.18 -4.36 -9.32
N LEU A 41 56.37 -3.92 -8.90
CA LEU A 41 57.05 -2.76 -9.45
C LEU A 41 57.62 -3.10 -10.83
N GLU A 42 58.19 -2.10 -11.51
CA GLU A 42 58.77 -2.27 -12.84
C GLU A 42 60.00 -3.19 -12.87
N ASP A 43 60.76 -3.23 -11.78
CA ASP A 43 61.86 -4.18 -11.54
C ASP A 43 61.38 -5.61 -11.20
N GLN A 44 60.08 -5.89 -11.36
CA GLN A 44 59.39 -7.15 -11.04
C GLN A 44 59.34 -7.48 -9.55
N LYS A 45 59.75 -6.59 -8.65
CA LYS A 45 59.65 -6.81 -7.21
C LYS A 45 58.18 -6.80 -6.78
N PRO A 46 57.66 -7.86 -6.14
CA PRO A 46 56.29 -7.88 -5.65
C PRO A 46 56.13 -6.92 -4.46
N PHE A 47 55.04 -6.15 -4.46
CA PHE A 47 54.69 -5.24 -3.37
C PHE A 47 53.34 -5.58 -2.71
N ASP A 48 52.49 -6.37 -3.38
CA ASP A 48 51.19 -6.79 -2.86
C ASP A 48 50.70 -8.05 -3.59
N SER A 49 50.22 -9.07 -2.88
CA SER A 49 49.63 -10.27 -3.52
C SER A 49 48.75 -11.06 -2.56
N ASN A 50 47.80 -11.80 -3.12
CA ASN A 50 47.08 -12.87 -2.43
C ASN A 50 47.18 -14.23 -3.17
N ILE A 51 48.11 -14.37 -4.11
CA ILE A 51 48.36 -15.65 -4.78
C ILE A 51 48.89 -16.65 -3.74
N GLY A 52 48.40 -17.88 -3.80
CA GLY A 52 48.71 -18.95 -2.83
C GLY A 52 47.79 -18.99 -1.61
N GLN A 53 46.87 -18.02 -1.45
CA GLN A 53 45.82 -18.11 -0.43
C GLN A 53 44.71 -19.07 -0.87
N SER A 54 44.15 -19.81 0.10
CA SER A 54 43.09 -20.80 -0.16
C SER A 54 41.75 -20.19 -0.60
N GLN A 55 41.57 -18.87 -0.44
CA GLN A 55 40.36 -18.15 -0.80
C GLN A 55 40.69 -16.84 -1.54
N PRO A 56 39.88 -16.43 -2.53
CA PRO A 56 40.08 -15.16 -3.22
C PRO A 56 39.81 -13.98 -2.29
N SER A 57 40.58 -12.91 -2.48
CA SER A 57 40.41 -11.66 -1.73
C SER A 57 39.12 -10.96 -2.16
N LYS A 58 38.40 -10.37 -1.21
CA LYS A 58 37.19 -9.59 -1.47
C LYS A 58 37.55 -8.12 -1.54
N HIS A 59 37.21 -7.47 -2.65
CA HIS A 59 37.41 -6.04 -2.84
C HIS A 59 36.11 -5.36 -3.27
N ILE A 60 35.74 -4.26 -2.61
CA ILE A 60 34.55 -3.47 -2.95
C ILE A 60 35.00 -2.28 -3.79
N LEU A 61 34.49 -2.20 -5.03
CA LEU A 61 34.85 -1.12 -5.95
C LEU A 61 34.43 0.27 -5.44
N LYS A 62 35.32 1.26 -5.59
CA LYS A 62 35.16 2.66 -5.21
C LYS A 62 35.04 2.91 -3.70
N ARG A 63 35.68 2.05 -2.90
CA ARG A 63 35.80 2.26 -1.45
C ARG A 63 37.08 3.01 -1.05
N GLY A 64 38.02 3.18 -1.98
CA GLY A 64 39.28 3.90 -1.75
C GLY A 64 40.41 3.04 -1.14
N ASP A 65 40.22 1.73 -1.05
CA ASP A 65 41.21 0.81 -0.45
C ASP A 65 42.38 0.48 -1.39
N ARG A 66 42.29 0.88 -2.67
CA ARG A 66 43.25 0.58 -3.75
C ARG A 66 43.49 1.82 -4.60
N CYS A 67 44.60 1.83 -5.35
CA CYS A 67 44.88 2.90 -6.29
C CYS A 67 43.85 2.94 -7.44
N LYS A 68 43.68 4.13 -8.03
CA LYS A 68 42.66 4.42 -9.06
C LYS A 68 42.77 3.47 -10.27
N GLY A 69 43.98 3.20 -10.74
CA GLY A 69 44.24 2.34 -11.89
C GLY A 69 43.87 0.88 -11.63
N PHE A 70 44.00 0.40 -10.39
CA PHE A 70 43.55 -0.94 -10.02
C PHE A 70 42.03 -1.06 -10.12
N GLU A 71 41.29 -0.07 -9.61
CA GLU A 71 39.82 -0.06 -9.69
C GLU A 71 39.33 0.05 -11.15
N ILE A 72 39.96 0.90 -11.96
CA ILE A 72 39.68 1.03 -13.41
C ILE A 72 39.95 -0.29 -14.13
N GLY A 73 41.10 -0.91 -13.85
CA GLY A 73 41.47 -2.19 -14.41
C GLY A 73 40.43 -3.27 -14.10
N LEU A 74 40.06 -3.40 -12.82
CA LEU A 74 39.09 -4.39 -12.37
C LEU A 74 37.68 -4.16 -12.97
N GLN A 75 37.23 -2.91 -13.12
CA GLN A 75 35.96 -2.57 -13.78
C GLN A 75 35.93 -2.94 -15.27
N SER A 76 37.09 -3.04 -15.92
CA SER A 76 37.17 -3.47 -17.33
C SER A 76 37.11 -4.99 -17.51
N MET A 77 37.18 -5.77 -16.43
CA MET A 77 37.27 -7.23 -16.49
C MET A 77 35.89 -7.89 -16.52
N LYS A 78 35.85 -9.14 -16.98
CA LYS A 78 34.68 -10.04 -16.86
C LYS A 78 34.95 -11.18 -15.87
N PRO A 79 33.91 -11.77 -15.25
CA PRO A 79 34.07 -12.99 -14.46
C PRO A 79 34.82 -14.10 -15.21
N GLY A 80 35.76 -14.75 -14.52
CA GLY A 80 36.67 -15.76 -15.08
C GLY A 80 37.85 -15.18 -15.89
N GLU A 81 37.94 -13.86 -16.05
CA GLU A 81 39.03 -13.22 -16.79
C GLU A 81 40.31 -13.14 -15.97
N LYS A 82 41.44 -13.39 -16.62
CA LYS A 82 42.78 -13.10 -16.10
C LYS A 82 43.45 -12.07 -17.00
N SER A 83 43.92 -10.97 -16.44
CA SER A 83 44.49 -9.86 -17.19
C SER A 83 45.69 -9.25 -16.49
N GLN A 84 46.61 -8.71 -17.29
CA GLN A 84 47.72 -7.92 -16.82
C GLN A 84 47.49 -6.43 -17.11
N PHE A 85 47.89 -5.57 -16.19
CA PHE A 85 47.74 -4.13 -16.24
C PHE A 85 49.08 -3.44 -16.06
N LYS A 86 49.31 -2.37 -16.83
CA LYS A 86 50.36 -1.38 -16.58
C LYS A 86 49.69 -0.08 -16.14
N ILE A 87 50.16 0.50 -15.04
CA ILE A 87 49.55 1.67 -14.41
C ILE A 87 50.64 2.72 -14.18
N THR A 88 50.43 3.92 -14.70
CA THR A 88 51.31 5.07 -14.48
C THR A 88 51.11 5.66 -13.09
N PRO A 89 52.07 6.44 -12.56
CA PRO A 89 52.00 6.95 -11.20
C PRO A 89 50.74 7.75 -10.87
N GLU A 90 50.19 8.50 -11.82
CA GLU A 90 48.98 9.33 -11.68
C GLU A 90 47.72 8.48 -11.41
N TYR A 91 47.73 7.23 -11.87
CA TYR A 91 46.70 6.23 -11.59
C TYR A 91 47.12 5.25 -10.49
N GLY A 92 48.40 5.24 -10.12
CA GLY A 92 48.98 4.45 -9.05
C GLY A 92 48.91 5.15 -7.69
N TYR A 93 50.06 5.26 -7.04
CA TYR A 93 50.19 5.90 -5.73
C TYR A 93 50.81 7.31 -5.79
N GLY A 94 51.06 7.84 -6.99
CA GLY A 94 51.54 9.21 -7.23
C GLY A 94 52.88 9.55 -6.56
N GLY A 95 53.13 10.86 -6.41
CA GLY A 95 54.35 11.40 -5.82
C GLY A 95 54.53 11.15 -4.32
N ASP A 96 53.51 10.61 -3.66
CA ASP A 96 53.59 10.18 -2.25
C ASP A 96 54.02 8.72 -2.12
N GLY A 97 53.80 7.89 -3.15
CA GLY A 97 54.03 6.45 -3.09
C GLY A 97 53.15 5.75 -2.06
N ASN A 98 53.56 4.58 -1.61
CA ASN A 98 52.89 3.87 -0.51
C ASN A 98 53.91 3.17 0.39
N ILE A 99 54.25 3.83 1.50
CA ILE A 99 55.26 3.35 2.46
C ILE A 99 54.85 1.99 3.04
N PHE A 100 53.58 1.79 3.38
CA PHE A 100 53.09 0.52 3.96
C PHE A 100 53.24 -0.67 3.01
N LYS A 101 53.26 -0.42 1.70
CA LYS A 101 53.47 -1.44 0.66
C LYS A 101 54.87 -1.40 0.07
N ASN A 102 55.78 -0.58 0.60
CA ASN A 102 57.12 -0.33 0.02
C ASN A 102 57.07 0.09 -1.47
N VAL A 103 56.05 0.84 -1.86
CA VAL A 103 55.95 1.42 -3.21
C VAL A 103 56.61 2.80 -3.20
N PRO A 104 57.65 3.04 -4.00
CA PRO A 104 58.30 4.34 -4.10
C PRO A 104 57.38 5.42 -4.67
N LYS A 105 57.81 6.67 -4.51
CA LYS A 105 57.21 7.82 -5.19
C LYS A 105 57.31 7.66 -6.70
N ASP A 106 56.28 8.10 -7.41
CA ASP A 106 56.22 8.12 -8.87
C ASP A 106 56.47 6.74 -9.53
N ALA A 107 56.13 5.66 -8.83
CA ALA A 107 56.36 4.31 -9.30
C ALA A 107 55.32 3.85 -10.34
N HIS A 108 55.80 3.28 -11.45
CA HIS A 108 54.98 2.50 -12.37
C HIS A 108 54.64 1.14 -11.76
N LEU A 109 53.36 0.76 -11.84
CA LEU A 109 52.86 -0.49 -11.26
C LEU A 109 52.46 -1.46 -12.36
N ARG A 110 52.71 -2.74 -12.11
CA ARG A 110 52.14 -3.84 -12.88
C ARG A 110 51.24 -4.67 -11.98
N TYR A 111 50.06 -5.01 -12.47
CA TYR A 111 49.17 -5.95 -11.80
C TYR A 111 48.83 -7.10 -12.71
N GLU A 112 48.89 -8.32 -12.20
CA GLU A 112 48.19 -9.46 -12.77
C GLU A 112 46.98 -9.73 -11.88
N ILE A 113 45.78 -9.74 -12.47
CA ILE A 113 44.52 -9.90 -11.74
C ILE A 113 43.71 -11.02 -12.41
N GLU A 114 43.16 -11.90 -11.60
CA GLU A 114 42.13 -12.86 -11.96
C GLU A 114 40.83 -12.46 -11.25
N LEU A 115 39.79 -12.15 -12.03
CA LEU A 115 38.46 -11.86 -11.51
C LEU A 115 37.65 -13.16 -11.45
N VAL A 116 37.57 -13.76 -10.26
CA VAL A 116 36.83 -15.02 -10.07
C VAL A 116 35.33 -14.81 -10.24
N SER A 117 34.78 -13.78 -9.58
CA SER A 117 33.36 -13.44 -9.63
C SER A 117 33.14 -12.05 -9.05
N PHE A 118 31.96 -11.46 -9.26
CA PHE A 118 31.55 -10.28 -8.53
C PHE A 118 30.07 -10.35 -8.16
N LYS A 119 29.69 -9.60 -7.14
CA LYS A 119 28.30 -9.39 -6.74
C LYS A 119 28.08 -7.91 -6.51
N LEU A 120 27.10 -7.32 -7.19
CA LEU A 120 26.67 -5.96 -6.88
C LEU A 120 26.03 -5.94 -5.49
N GLU A 121 26.70 -5.34 -4.52
CA GLU A 121 26.12 -5.17 -3.19
C GLU A 121 25.15 -4.01 -3.23
N LYS A 122 23.86 -4.30 -3.04
CA LYS A 122 22.89 -3.24 -2.82
C LYS A 122 23.20 -2.61 -1.47
N LYS A 123 23.43 -1.29 -1.43
CA LYS A 123 23.52 -0.56 -0.17
C LYS A 123 22.30 -0.91 0.69
N LYS A 124 22.54 -1.19 1.96
CA LYS A 124 21.44 -1.37 2.93
C LYS A 124 20.63 -0.07 2.99
N ARG A 125 19.30 -0.14 3.12
CA ARG A 125 18.41 1.04 3.09
C ARG A 125 18.85 2.16 4.03
N TRP A 126 19.33 1.83 5.23
CA TRP A 126 19.77 2.82 6.21
C TRP A 126 21.12 3.48 5.88
N LEU A 127 21.91 2.90 4.98
CA LEU A 127 23.18 3.44 4.47
C LEU A 127 23.00 4.28 3.20
N MET A 128 21.77 4.35 2.68
CA MET A 128 21.47 5.16 1.49
C MET A 128 21.23 6.62 1.89
N SER A 129 21.78 7.55 1.10
CA SER A 129 21.42 8.96 1.22
C SER A 129 19.94 9.17 0.88
N PRO A 130 19.33 10.28 1.29
CA PRO A 130 17.95 10.60 0.91
C PRO A 130 17.73 10.63 -0.61
N GLU A 131 18.70 11.15 -1.37
CA GLU A 131 18.68 11.20 -2.84
C GLU A 131 18.75 9.80 -3.46
N GLU A 132 19.64 8.94 -2.95
CA GLU A 132 19.77 7.55 -3.41
C GLU A 132 18.47 6.76 -3.16
N LYS A 133 17.82 6.97 -2.01
CA LYS A 133 16.52 6.37 -1.71
C LYS A 133 15.45 6.84 -2.69
N HIS A 134 15.42 8.13 -3.00
CA HIS A 134 14.48 8.67 -3.98
C HIS A 134 14.65 8.03 -5.36
N GLU A 135 15.90 7.93 -5.82
CA GLU A 135 16.21 7.34 -7.12
C GLU A 135 15.80 5.85 -7.16
N GLU A 136 16.04 5.11 -6.07
CA GLU A 136 15.62 3.71 -5.98
C GLU A 136 14.09 3.56 -5.95
N ALA A 137 13.39 4.43 -5.22
CA ALA A 137 11.92 4.48 -5.23
C ALA A 137 11.37 4.73 -6.65
N LEU A 138 11.97 5.66 -7.40
CA LEU A 138 11.61 5.94 -8.79
C LEU A 138 11.87 4.75 -9.71
N LYS A 139 13.00 4.05 -9.54
CA LYS A 139 13.33 2.83 -10.30
C LYS A 139 12.31 1.72 -10.03
N LEU A 140 11.94 1.50 -8.76
CA LEU A 140 10.94 0.52 -8.39
C LEU A 140 9.54 0.89 -8.90
N ARG A 141 9.15 2.16 -8.81
CA ARG A 141 7.90 2.65 -9.41
C ARG A 141 7.84 2.36 -10.90
N LYS A 142 8.90 2.70 -11.65
CA LYS A 142 8.97 2.44 -13.10
C LYS A 142 8.83 0.95 -13.42
N LYS A 143 9.49 0.07 -12.67
CA LYS A 143 9.35 -1.38 -12.79
C LYS A 143 7.91 -1.84 -12.49
N GLY A 144 7.31 -1.34 -11.42
CA GLY A 144 5.91 -1.59 -11.08
C GLY A 144 4.96 -1.13 -12.19
N THR A 145 5.18 0.03 -12.78
CA THR A 145 4.36 0.55 -13.89
C THR A 145 4.49 -0.29 -15.15
N LYS A 146 5.68 -0.83 -15.44
CA LYS A 146 5.85 -1.80 -16.53
C LYS A 146 5.02 -3.06 -16.27
N LEU A 147 5.19 -3.67 -15.09
CA LEU A 147 4.43 -4.87 -14.70
C LEU A 147 2.92 -4.64 -14.69
N PHE A 148 2.47 -3.46 -14.29
CA PHE A 148 1.07 -3.07 -14.31
C PHE A 148 0.52 -3.05 -15.75
N LYS A 149 1.27 -2.48 -16.69
CA LYS A 149 0.91 -2.50 -18.12
C LYS A 149 0.89 -3.92 -18.69
N ASP A 150 1.77 -4.77 -18.20
CA ASP A 150 1.82 -6.20 -18.53
C ASP A 150 0.73 -7.02 -17.80
N GLN A 151 -0.24 -6.36 -17.14
CA GLN A 151 -1.35 -6.95 -16.37
C GLN A 151 -0.92 -7.84 -15.19
N ASN A 152 0.36 -7.80 -14.81
CA ASN A 152 0.92 -8.53 -13.68
C ASN A 152 0.69 -7.75 -12.36
N TYR A 153 -0.58 -7.56 -12.00
CA TYR A 153 -0.98 -6.65 -10.91
C TYR A 153 -0.42 -7.03 -9.54
N GLN A 154 -0.30 -8.32 -9.22
CA GLN A 154 0.25 -8.76 -7.94
C GLN A 154 1.74 -8.40 -7.80
N ILE A 155 2.53 -8.63 -8.85
CA ILE A 155 3.96 -8.28 -8.85
C ILE A 155 4.12 -6.76 -8.88
N ALA A 156 3.28 -6.04 -9.63
CA ALA A 156 3.25 -4.58 -9.65
C ALA A 156 2.96 -4.02 -8.25
N LYS A 157 1.93 -4.53 -7.57
CA LYS A 157 1.57 -4.19 -6.17
C LYS A 157 2.78 -4.37 -5.25
N GLN A 158 3.47 -5.51 -5.32
CA GLN A 158 4.67 -5.73 -4.50
C GLN A 158 5.77 -4.71 -4.81
N LYS A 159 6.01 -4.36 -6.09
CA LYS A 159 7.04 -3.37 -6.45
C LYS A 159 6.70 -1.96 -5.96
N TYR A 160 5.43 -1.59 -5.92
CA TYR A 160 5.03 -0.31 -5.34
C TYR A 160 5.15 -0.32 -3.81
N LYS A 161 4.84 -1.44 -3.14
CA LYS A 161 5.13 -1.61 -1.69
C LYS A 161 6.62 -1.50 -1.41
N ASP A 162 7.46 -2.18 -2.20
CA ASP A 162 8.91 -2.08 -2.11
C ASP A 162 9.36 -0.61 -2.26
N ALA A 163 8.79 0.12 -3.24
CA ALA A 163 9.11 1.53 -3.50
C ALA A 163 8.72 2.45 -2.32
N LEU A 164 7.56 2.23 -1.69
CA LEU A 164 7.14 3.00 -0.51
C LEU A 164 8.12 2.87 0.64
N THR A 165 8.82 1.74 0.76
CA THR A 165 9.87 1.62 1.78
C THR A 165 11.02 2.61 1.56
N TYR A 166 11.21 3.14 0.36
CA TYR A 166 12.26 4.13 0.09
C TYR A 166 11.76 5.58 0.17
N CYS A 167 10.44 5.82 0.29
CA CYS A 167 9.89 7.14 0.58
C CYS A 167 10.23 7.54 2.02
N ALA A 168 11.31 8.30 2.18
CA ALA A 168 11.75 8.84 3.47
C ALA A 168 12.07 10.35 3.38
N LEU A 169 11.81 10.95 2.22
CA LEU A 169 12.10 12.35 1.96
C LEU A 169 10.88 13.19 2.32
N ASP A 170 11.02 14.03 3.33
CA ASP A 170 10.05 15.09 3.67
C ASP A 170 10.17 16.29 2.70
N THR A 171 10.53 16.02 1.44
CA THR A 171 10.53 17.00 0.37
C THR A 171 9.21 16.96 -0.37
N LYS A 172 8.85 18.05 -1.05
CA LYS A 172 7.66 18.11 -1.91
C LYS A 172 7.65 16.96 -2.94
N GLU A 173 8.79 16.74 -3.59
CA GLU A 173 8.99 15.66 -4.58
C GLU A 173 8.84 14.27 -3.96
N GLY A 174 9.32 14.09 -2.73
CA GLY A 174 9.16 12.86 -1.96
C GLY A 174 7.70 12.56 -1.65
N LYS A 175 6.94 13.56 -1.18
CA LYS A 175 5.50 13.46 -0.90
C LYS A 175 4.68 13.19 -2.15
N GLU A 176 4.96 13.90 -3.25
CA GLU A 176 4.30 13.66 -4.54
C GLU A 176 4.56 12.25 -5.08
N LEU A 177 5.78 11.73 -4.89
CA LEU A 177 6.13 10.36 -5.24
C LEU A 177 5.37 9.35 -4.36
N GLU A 178 5.31 9.59 -3.06
CA GLU A 178 4.59 8.73 -2.10
C GLU A 178 3.09 8.66 -2.43
N ALA A 179 2.45 9.81 -2.62
CA ALA A 179 1.04 9.88 -3.03
C ALA A 179 0.80 9.17 -4.37
N SER A 180 1.69 9.35 -5.34
CA SER A 180 1.65 8.63 -6.62
C SER A 180 1.76 7.11 -6.45
N LEU A 181 2.58 6.63 -5.51
CA LEU A 181 2.73 5.20 -5.21
C LEU A 181 1.48 4.63 -4.52
N GLN A 182 0.93 5.35 -3.55
CA GLN A 182 -0.33 4.97 -2.88
C GLN A 182 -1.49 4.88 -3.87
N LEU A 183 -1.59 5.84 -4.78
CA LEU A 183 -2.52 5.78 -5.91
C LEU A 183 -2.32 4.51 -6.73
N ASN A 184 -1.08 4.22 -7.16
CA ASN A 184 -0.79 3.03 -7.96
C ASN A 184 -1.12 1.71 -7.23
N LEU A 185 -0.93 1.65 -5.91
CA LEU A 185 -1.37 0.52 -5.09
C LEU A 185 -2.89 0.39 -5.06
N SER A 186 -3.60 1.50 -4.85
CA SER A 186 -5.06 1.53 -4.83
C SER A 186 -5.66 0.90 -6.10
N ILE A 187 -5.19 1.31 -7.29
CA ILE A 187 -5.70 0.74 -8.55
C ILE A 187 -5.30 -0.74 -8.73
N CYS A 188 -4.13 -1.17 -8.25
CA CYS A 188 -3.77 -2.60 -8.27
C CYS A 188 -4.70 -3.42 -7.40
N CYS A 189 -5.01 -2.96 -6.18
CA CYS A 189 -5.95 -3.62 -5.27
C CYS A 189 -7.36 -3.65 -5.87
N TYR A 190 -7.81 -2.54 -6.48
CA TYR A 190 -9.10 -2.47 -7.16
C TYR A 190 -9.23 -3.52 -8.27
N LEU A 191 -8.22 -3.64 -9.15
CA LEU A 191 -8.19 -4.63 -10.23
C LEU A 191 -8.04 -6.07 -9.73
N LYS A 192 -7.76 -6.24 -8.43
CA LYS A 192 -7.65 -7.53 -7.75
C LYS A 192 -8.87 -7.88 -6.90
N ASP A 193 -9.93 -7.08 -6.97
CA ASP A 193 -11.14 -7.19 -6.16
C ASP A 193 -10.89 -7.01 -4.64
N GLU A 194 -9.76 -6.41 -4.28
CA GLU A 194 -9.36 -6.10 -2.91
C GLU A 194 -9.83 -4.68 -2.55
N PHE A 195 -11.15 -4.46 -2.58
CA PHE A 195 -11.74 -3.11 -2.53
C PHE A 195 -11.45 -2.36 -1.23
N LYS A 196 -11.43 -3.03 -0.07
CA LYS A 196 -11.09 -2.41 1.22
C LYS A 196 -9.65 -1.88 1.23
N GLU A 197 -8.69 -2.68 0.78
CA GLU A 197 -7.29 -2.23 0.66
C GLU A 197 -7.15 -1.09 -0.35
N SER A 198 -7.93 -1.13 -1.44
CA SER A 198 -7.96 -0.03 -2.42
C SER A 198 -8.38 1.30 -1.79
N ILE A 199 -9.39 1.27 -0.91
CA ILE A 199 -9.88 2.45 -0.18
C ILE A 199 -8.80 2.96 0.77
N ASP A 200 -8.15 2.08 1.53
CA ASP A 200 -7.11 2.47 2.49
C ASP A 200 -5.93 3.17 1.80
N HIS A 201 -5.49 2.64 0.66
CA HIS A 201 -4.44 3.25 -0.15
C HIS A 201 -4.87 4.60 -0.76
N ALA A 202 -6.12 4.73 -1.24
CA ALA A 202 -6.63 6.00 -1.73
C ALA A 202 -6.70 7.07 -0.63
N LYS A 203 -7.17 6.70 0.56
CA LYS A 203 -7.19 7.58 1.74
C LYS A 203 -5.78 7.96 2.19
N ALA A 204 -4.83 7.04 2.13
CA ALA A 204 -3.43 7.33 2.43
C ALA A 204 -2.85 8.37 1.46
N ALA A 205 -3.18 8.28 0.16
CA ALA A 205 -2.79 9.31 -0.82
C ALA A 205 -3.38 10.69 -0.48
N LEU A 206 -4.66 10.76 -0.09
CA LEU A 206 -5.32 12.00 0.31
C LEU A 206 -4.69 12.63 1.56
N LYS A 207 -4.26 11.82 2.54
CA LYS A 207 -3.59 12.33 3.75
C LYS A 207 -2.26 13.02 3.47
N ILE A 208 -1.55 12.61 2.41
CA ILE A 208 -0.29 13.25 2.00
C ILE A 208 -0.56 14.63 1.41
N ASN A 209 -1.74 14.83 0.79
CA ASN A 209 -2.20 16.08 0.18
C ASN A 209 -1.15 16.71 -0.75
N SER A 210 -0.77 15.96 -1.80
CA SER A 210 0.35 16.33 -2.68
C SER A 210 -0.03 17.37 -3.74
N ASN A 211 -1.12 17.14 -4.49
CA ASN A 211 -1.68 18.09 -5.45
C ASN A 211 -3.11 17.69 -5.85
N ASP A 212 -3.86 18.67 -6.40
CA ASP A 212 -5.28 18.51 -6.72
C ASP A 212 -5.53 17.39 -7.74
N GLN A 213 -4.68 17.25 -8.77
CA GLN A 213 -4.84 16.20 -9.77
C GLN A 213 -4.72 14.79 -9.16
N GLN A 214 -3.80 14.60 -8.22
CA GLN A 214 -3.65 13.34 -7.49
C GLN A 214 -4.81 13.14 -6.50
N ASN A 215 -5.27 14.21 -5.85
CA ASN A 215 -6.40 14.16 -4.93
C ASN A 215 -7.70 13.77 -5.67
N VAL A 216 -7.98 14.34 -6.85
CA VAL A 216 -9.11 13.95 -7.71
C VAL A 216 -9.06 12.46 -8.04
N LYS A 217 -7.88 11.95 -8.44
CA LYS A 217 -7.68 10.51 -8.71
C LYS A 217 -7.92 9.66 -7.47
N ALA A 218 -7.51 10.12 -6.29
CA ALA A 218 -7.68 9.40 -5.04
C ALA A 218 -9.15 9.32 -4.64
N TYR A 219 -9.86 10.46 -4.62
CA TYR A 219 -11.30 10.52 -4.37
C TYR A 219 -12.08 9.65 -5.36
N TYR A 220 -11.79 9.74 -6.66
CA TYR A 220 -12.45 8.92 -7.66
C TYR A 220 -12.22 7.42 -7.44
N ARG A 221 -10.98 6.99 -7.17
CA ARG A 221 -10.67 5.56 -6.88
C ARG A 221 -11.34 5.07 -5.61
N CYS A 222 -11.40 5.92 -4.59
CA CYS A 222 -12.09 5.65 -3.33
C CYS A 222 -13.59 5.42 -3.60
N ALA A 223 -14.23 6.33 -4.36
CA ALA A 223 -15.63 6.19 -4.73
C ALA A 223 -15.91 4.92 -5.52
N MET A 224 -15.12 4.62 -6.55
CA MET A 224 -15.28 3.40 -7.35
C MET A 224 -15.17 2.13 -6.50
N ALA A 225 -14.28 2.11 -5.52
CA ALA A 225 -14.13 0.98 -4.60
C ALA A 225 -15.32 0.87 -3.63
N TYR A 226 -15.85 1.99 -3.12
CA TYR A 226 -17.07 2.01 -2.31
C TYR A 226 -18.29 1.51 -3.07
N LEU A 227 -18.45 1.89 -4.34
CA LEU A 227 -19.52 1.37 -5.20
C LEU A 227 -19.46 -0.15 -5.35
N LYS A 228 -18.26 -0.74 -5.38
CA LYS A 228 -18.08 -2.20 -5.45
C LYS A 228 -18.46 -2.91 -4.15
N ILE A 229 -18.36 -2.24 -3.01
CA ILE A 229 -18.73 -2.79 -1.69
C ILE A 229 -20.24 -2.57 -1.41
N GLY A 230 -20.91 -1.68 -2.15
CA GLY A 230 -22.33 -1.34 -1.95
C GLY A 230 -22.55 -0.09 -1.09
N GLU A 231 -21.48 0.61 -0.74
CA GLU A 231 -21.45 1.76 0.17
C GLU A 231 -21.66 3.08 -0.61
N GLN A 232 -22.87 3.30 -1.08
CA GLN A 232 -23.15 4.33 -2.08
C GLN A 232 -23.10 5.76 -1.55
N GLU A 233 -23.46 5.99 -0.30
CA GLU A 233 -23.37 7.29 0.34
C GLU A 233 -21.91 7.76 0.42
N PHE A 234 -21.01 6.86 0.85
CA PHE A 234 -19.57 7.14 0.87
C PHE A 234 -19.03 7.37 -0.54
N ALA A 235 -19.51 6.62 -1.55
CA ALA A 235 -19.14 6.87 -2.93
C ALA A 235 -19.60 8.27 -3.41
N LEU A 236 -20.83 8.66 -3.10
CA LEU A 236 -21.39 9.98 -3.42
C LEU A 236 -20.53 11.09 -2.81
N GLN A 237 -20.21 11.01 -1.53
CA GLN A 237 -19.37 11.99 -0.84
C GLN A 237 -18.00 12.15 -1.51
N ASN A 238 -17.33 11.03 -1.84
CA ASN A 238 -16.03 11.07 -2.50
C ASN A 238 -16.13 11.65 -3.92
N LEU A 239 -17.17 11.34 -4.69
CA LEU A 239 -17.38 11.91 -6.03
C LEU A 239 -17.67 13.41 -5.96
N GLN A 240 -18.42 13.88 -4.97
CA GLN A 240 -18.64 15.31 -4.73
C GLN A 240 -17.33 16.03 -4.39
N SER A 241 -16.49 15.44 -3.54
CA SER A 241 -15.15 15.98 -3.25
C SER A 241 -14.26 16.03 -4.50
N ALA A 242 -14.30 15.00 -5.34
CA ALA A 242 -13.57 15.00 -6.62
C ALA A 242 -14.08 16.10 -7.56
N TYR A 243 -15.41 16.26 -7.67
CA TYR A 243 -16.05 17.27 -8.52
C TYR A 243 -15.71 18.70 -8.07
N LYS A 244 -15.67 18.96 -6.76
CA LYS A 244 -15.27 20.27 -6.21
C LYS A 244 -13.85 20.67 -6.61
N LEU A 245 -12.95 19.69 -6.78
CA LEU A 245 -11.56 19.94 -7.18
C LEU A 245 -11.39 20.07 -8.70
N ASP A 246 -12.15 19.30 -9.48
CA ASP A 246 -12.11 19.32 -10.95
C ASP A 246 -13.52 19.17 -11.54
N PRO A 247 -14.26 20.29 -11.67
CA PRO A 247 -15.64 20.28 -12.17
C PRO A 247 -15.77 19.88 -13.65
N GLN A 248 -14.66 19.89 -14.41
CA GLN A 248 -14.65 19.55 -15.83
C GLN A 248 -14.38 18.05 -16.08
N ASN A 249 -14.20 17.27 -15.01
CA ASN A 249 -13.85 15.86 -15.12
C ASN A 249 -15.05 15.01 -15.51
N ILE A 250 -15.17 14.70 -16.81
CA ILE A 250 -16.29 13.92 -17.38
C ILE A 250 -16.53 12.61 -16.63
N ALA A 251 -15.47 11.87 -16.29
CA ALA A 251 -15.61 10.58 -15.59
C ALA A 251 -16.20 10.73 -14.18
N VAL A 252 -15.89 11.81 -13.47
CA VAL A 252 -16.47 12.11 -12.16
C VAL A 252 -17.93 12.52 -12.32
N ILE A 253 -18.24 13.38 -13.31
CA ILE A 253 -19.59 13.88 -13.56
C ILE A 253 -20.55 12.74 -13.88
N GLU A 254 -20.17 11.86 -14.82
CA GLU A 254 -20.99 10.73 -15.25
C GLU A 254 -21.29 9.77 -14.08
N GLU A 255 -20.28 9.40 -13.31
CA GLU A 255 -20.48 8.52 -12.15
C GLU A 255 -21.29 9.20 -11.05
N LEU A 256 -21.06 10.49 -10.81
CA LEU A 256 -21.83 11.25 -9.83
C LEU A 256 -23.32 11.28 -10.17
N GLN A 257 -23.66 11.47 -11.46
CA GLN A 257 -25.06 11.44 -11.92
C GLN A 257 -25.69 10.05 -11.73
N LYS A 258 -24.97 8.97 -12.07
CA LYS A 258 -25.46 7.59 -11.91
C LYS A 258 -25.76 7.28 -10.45
N VAL A 259 -24.84 7.61 -9.54
CA VAL A 259 -25.00 7.35 -8.10
C VAL A 259 -26.16 8.16 -7.53
N LYS A 260 -26.32 9.44 -7.91
CA LYS A 260 -27.46 10.26 -7.50
C LYS A 260 -28.80 9.67 -7.95
N GLN A 261 -28.89 9.25 -9.22
CA GLN A 261 -30.10 8.64 -9.75
C GLN A 261 -30.43 7.33 -9.03
N TYR A 262 -29.42 6.49 -8.78
CA TYR A 262 -29.60 5.27 -8.01
C TYR A 262 -30.16 5.56 -6.62
N LEU A 263 -29.54 6.48 -5.87
CA LEU A 263 -29.96 6.80 -4.49
C LEU A 263 -31.38 7.36 -4.45
N LYS A 264 -31.74 8.23 -5.40
CA LYS A 264 -33.11 8.73 -5.55
C LYS A 264 -34.13 7.60 -5.77
N LEU A 265 -33.79 6.64 -6.64
CA LEU A 265 -34.65 5.48 -6.90
C LEU A 265 -34.74 4.54 -5.70
N ALA A 266 -33.62 4.34 -4.98
CA ALA A 266 -33.60 3.52 -3.76
C ALA A 266 -34.48 4.14 -2.67
N TYR A 267 -34.33 5.44 -2.43
CA TYR A 267 -35.14 6.19 -1.47
C TYR A 267 -36.64 6.16 -1.83
N SER A 268 -37.00 6.35 -3.10
CA SER A 268 -38.40 6.26 -3.53
C SER A 268 -39.02 4.88 -3.25
N LYS A 269 -38.28 3.80 -3.51
CA LYS A 269 -38.74 2.43 -3.25
C LYS A 269 -38.86 2.13 -1.76
N GLU A 270 -37.92 2.64 -0.97
CA GLU A 270 -37.94 2.52 0.47
C GLU A 270 -39.15 3.24 1.05
N LYS A 271 -39.41 4.49 0.62
CA LYS A 271 -40.60 5.27 0.99
C LYS A 271 -41.92 4.55 0.65
N GLU A 272 -42.00 3.94 -0.54
CA GLU A 272 -43.16 3.12 -0.92
C GLU A 272 -43.31 1.86 -0.06
N SER A 273 -42.20 1.22 0.30
CA SER A 273 -42.19 -0.02 1.10
C SER A 273 -42.60 0.25 2.54
N TRP A 274 -42.03 1.29 3.17
CA TRP A 274 -42.45 1.76 4.50
C TRP A 274 -43.90 2.23 4.49
N GLY A 275 -44.32 2.99 3.47
CA GLY A 275 -45.70 3.44 3.33
C GLY A 275 -46.73 2.31 3.21
N LYS A 276 -46.34 1.12 2.72
CA LYS A 276 -47.17 -0.09 2.76
C LYS A 276 -47.16 -0.74 4.13
N LEU A 277 -45.97 -0.92 4.72
CA LEU A 277 -45.81 -1.54 6.04
C LEU A 277 -46.63 -0.83 7.14
N PHE A 278 -46.66 0.51 7.13
CA PHE A 278 -47.45 1.28 8.09
C PHE A 278 -48.96 1.19 7.83
N LYS A 279 -49.41 1.10 6.57
CA LYS A 279 -50.83 0.89 6.24
C LYS A 279 -51.33 -0.49 6.65
N ASP A 280 -50.47 -1.51 6.56
CA ASP A 280 -50.83 -2.87 6.97
C ASP A 280 -50.93 -2.97 8.50
N LYS A 281 -50.03 -2.31 9.25
CA LYS A 281 -50.13 -2.17 10.72
C LYS A 281 -51.42 -1.46 11.16
N ASP A 282 -51.78 -0.36 10.51
CA ASP A 282 -53.02 0.38 10.82
C ASP A 282 -54.26 -0.49 10.60
N GLN A 283 -54.23 -1.37 9.59
CA GLN A 283 -55.33 -2.30 9.31
C GLN A 283 -55.40 -3.47 10.30
N ASP A 284 -54.26 -3.97 10.77
CA ASP A 284 -54.19 -5.01 11.80
C ASP A 284 -54.66 -4.48 13.16
N GLU A 285 -54.29 -3.25 13.55
CA GLU A 285 -54.78 -2.59 14.76
C GLU A 285 -56.28 -2.28 14.70
N GLN A 286 -56.78 -1.83 13.54
CA GLN A 286 -58.23 -1.60 13.34
C GLN A 286 -59.06 -2.89 13.34
N GLN A 287 -58.49 -4.03 12.92
CA GLN A 287 -59.16 -5.34 13.01
C GLN A 287 -59.13 -5.91 14.44
N LEU A 288 -58.10 -5.62 15.24
CA LEU A 288 -58.04 -6.03 16.65
C LEU A 288 -59.04 -5.26 17.53
N ASN A 289 -59.24 -3.96 17.25
CA ASN A 289 -60.18 -3.09 17.96
C ASN A 289 -61.66 -3.24 17.56
N GLN A 290 -62.00 -4.15 16.64
CA GLN A 290 -63.37 -4.41 16.18
C GLN A 290 -63.96 -5.75 16.67
N LYS A 291 -63.40 -6.39 17.70
CA LYS A 291 -64.08 -7.52 18.38
C LYS A 291 -65.20 -7.00 19.30
N PRO A 292 -66.44 -7.53 19.24
CA PRO A 292 -67.53 -7.06 20.09
C PRO A 292 -67.26 -7.41 21.56
N GLU A 293 -67.53 -6.46 22.46
CA GLU A 293 -67.67 -6.71 23.90
C GLU A 293 -68.80 -7.73 24.14
N GLU A 294 -68.44 -8.98 24.45
CA GLU A 294 -69.40 -9.95 24.96
C GLU A 294 -69.76 -9.61 26.41
N LYS A 295 -71.06 -9.34 26.60
CA LYS A 295 -71.68 -9.06 27.89
C LYS A 295 -71.37 -10.17 28.90
N GLN A 296 -70.90 -9.74 30.06
CA GLN A 296 -70.86 -10.55 31.28
C GLN A 296 -72.21 -11.25 31.49
N ASN A 297 -72.18 -12.58 31.56
CA ASN A 297 -73.21 -13.34 32.25
C ASN A 297 -72.50 -14.30 33.22
N ASP A 298 -72.56 -13.90 34.49
CA ASP A 298 -72.14 -14.66 35.64
C ASP A 298 -73.11 -15.82 35.87
N GLN A 299 -72.62 -17.06 35.89
CA GLN A 299 -73.21 -18.13 36.70
C GLN A 299 -72.28 -19.36 36.85
N SER A 300 -71.72 -19.46 38.07
CA SER A 300 -71.58 -20.67 38.89
C SER A 300 -70.63 -21.82 38.49
N LYS A 301 -69.51 -21.86 39.23
CA LYS A 301 -69.16 -22.84 40.29
C LYS A 301 -69.14 -24.36 39.98
N ASP A 302 -67.92 -24.87 40.21
CA ASP A 302 -67.56 -26.03 41.04
C ASP A 302 -67.56 -27.46 40.48
N GLN A 303 -66.50 -28.17 40.92
CA GLN A 303 -66.24 -29.63 41.02
C GLN A 303 -65.40 -30.24 39.87
N ILE A 304 -64.09 -30.50 40.06
CA ILE A 304 -63.39 -31.49 40.93
C ILE A 304 -63.31 -32.92 40.32
N THR A 305 -62.18 -33.16 39.65
CA THR A 305 -61.23 -34.30 39.73
C THR A 305 -61.47 -35.68 39.07
N GLN A 306 -60.29 -36.25 38.69
CA GLN A 306 -59.84 -37.66 38.63
C GLN A 306 -59.81 -38.30 37.21
N ILE A 307 -58.75 -38.97 36.70
CA ILE A 307 -57.73 -39.84 37.33
C ILE A 307 -56.54 -40.15 36.36
N SER A 308 -55.31 -40.28 36.92
CA SER A 308 -54.24 -41.30 36.67
C SER A 308 -53.41 -41.26 35.35
N SER A 309 -52.09 -41.51 35.27
CA SER A 309 -51.09 -42.28 36.06
C SER A 309 -49.65 -41.80 35.72
N ASN A 310 -48.82 -41.37 36.69
CA ASN A 310 -47.71 -42.08 37.39
C ASN A 310 -46.30 -42.00 36.69
N PRO A 311 -45.15 -42.26 37.36
CA PRO A 311 -44.19 -41.21 37.73
C PRO A 311 -42.70 -41.54 37.40
N LEU A 312 -41.76 -40.60 37.66
CA LEU A 312 -40.41 -40.85 38.24
C LEU A 312 -39.61 -39.54 38.41
N LYS A 313 -39.11 -39.30 39.63
CA LYS A 313 -38.06 -38.34 40.08
C LYS A 313 -36.85 -39.19 40.57
N PRO A 314 -35.65 -38.69 40.97
CA PRO A 314 -35.31 -37.38 41.58
C PRO A 314 -34.03 -36.71 40.97
N GLU A 315 -33.62 -35.47 41.28
CA GLU A 315 -32.89 -35.03 42.50
C GLU A 315 -32.90 -33.49 42.65
N VAL A 316 -32.63 -33.02 43.88
CA VAL A 316 -32.84 -31.68 44.53
C VAL A 316 -31.43 -31.23 45.03
N PRO A 317 -31.04 -29.96 45.38
CA PRO A 317 -31.87 -28.97 46.09
C PRO A 317 -31.60 -27.43 45.97
N GLU A 318 -32.55 -26.69 46.57
CA GLU A 318 -32.47 -25.39 47.30
C GLU A 318 -32.04 -24.10 46.55
N ASN A 319 -32.68 -22.92 46.68
CA ASN A 319 -33.44 -22.24 47.76
C ASN A 319 -34.46 -21.27 47.11
N ILE A 320 -35.74 -21.16 47.52
CA ILE A 320 -36.30 -20.37 48.67
C ILE A 320 -35.87 -18.89 48.58
N SER A 321 -36.73 -17.87 48.53
CA SER A 321 -38.15 -17.73 48.83
C SER A 321 -38.64 -16.34 48.40
N LYS A 322 -39.95 -16.27 48.08
CA LYS A 322 -40.93 -15.24 48.50
C LYS A 322 -40.84 -13.85 47.84
N ASN A 323 -41.93 -13.16 47.55
CA ASN A 323 -43.37 -13.40 47.51
C ASN A 323 -43.99 -12.05 47.07
N VAL A 324 -45.21 -12.07 46.52
CA VAL A 324 -46.13 -10.90 46.43
C VAL A 324 -45.68 -9.84 45.36
N ASN A 325 -46.46 -9.42 44.36
CA ASN A 325 -47.86 -9.03 44.41
C ASN A 325 -48.45 -8.96 42.98
N GLU A 326 -49.65 -9.52 42.80
CA GLU A 326 -50.53 -9.30 41.66
C GLU A 326 -51.09 -7.87 41.68
N GLN A 327 -50.32 -6.86 41.26
CA GLN A 327 -50.82 -5.51 40.87
C GLN A 327 -49.88 -4.77 39.88
N GLN A 328 -48.95 -5.46 39.20
CA GLN A 328 -47.94 -4.80 38.34
C GLN A 328 -48.08 -5.04 36.83
N GLU A 329 -49.00 -5.88 36.35
CA GLU A 329 -49.08 -6.21 34.92
C GLU A 329 -49.84 -5.18 34.05
N SER A 330 -50.60 -4.24 34.61
CA SER A 330 -51.25 -3.19 33.80
C SER A 330 -50.44 -1.90 33.66
N VAL A 331 -49.36 -1.74 34.43
CA VAL A 331 -48.47 -0.56 34.37
C VAL A 331 -47.23 -0.86 33.51
N SER A 332 -46.79 -2.12 33.41
CA SER A 332 -45.64 -2.51 32.57
C SER A 332 -45.92 -2.39 31.07
N GLU A 333 -47.11 -2.75 30.59
CA GLU A 333 -47.45 -2.70 29.15
C GLU A 333 -47.57 -1.25 28.64
N GLN A 334 -48.16 -0.34 29.43
CA GLN A 334 -48.23 1.09 29.08
C GLN A 334 -46.87 1.80 29.11
N THR A 335 -45.89 1.24 29.83
CA THR A 335 -44.53 1.80 29.89
C THR A 335 -43.67 1.32 28.71
N GLU A 336 -43.91 0.10 28.21
CA GLU A 336 -43.25 -0.45 27.01
C GLU A 336 -43.82 0.15 25.71
N GLU A 337 -45.15 0.32 25.60
CA GLU A 337 -45.77 1.01 24.45
C GLU A 337 -45.33 2.48 24.35
N ASN A 338 -45.19 3.19 25.48
CA ASN A 338 -44.68 4.56 25.48
C ASN A 338 -43.19 4.63 25.13
N GLN A 339 -42.38 3.64 25.49
CA GLN A 339 -40.96 3.59 25.09
C GLN A 339 -40.80 3.25 23.60
N GLN A 340 -41.65 2.39 23.07
CA GLN A 340 -41.65 2.02 21.65
C GLN A 340 -42.15 3.18 20.77
N SER A 341 -43.22 3.87 21.20
CA SER A 341 -43.72 5.09 20.53
C SER A 341 -42.69 6.21 20.52
N GLN A 342 -41.95 6.41 21.62
CA GLN A 342 -40.85 7.40 21.69
C GLN A 342 -39.64 7.00 20.84
N GLN A 343 -39.35 5.70 20.68
CA GLN A 343 -38.33 5.24 19.74
C GLN A 343 -38.76 5.44 18.28
N GLU A 344 -40.03 5.20 17.97
CA GLU A 344 -40.60 5.40 16.63
C GLU A 344 -40.65 6.88 16.24
N GLU A 345 -41.07 7.78 17.14
CA GLU A 345 -41.01 9.24 16.91
C GLU A 345 -39.56 9.73 16.71
N ASN A 346 -38.59 9.17 17.43
CA ASN A 346 -37.18 9.53 17.26
C ASN A 346 -36.63 9.07 15.90
N ILE A 347 -37.03 7.90 15.41
CA ILE A 347 -36.61 7.40 14.09
C ILE A 347 -37.25 8.24 12.97
N VAL A 348 -38.53 8.58 13.08
CA VAL A 348 -39.23 9.45 12.11
C VAL A 348 -38.63 10.86 12.11
N THR A 349 -38.25 11.38 13.28
CA THR A 349 -37.59 12.69 13.40
C THR A 349 -36.18 12.67 12.81
N GLN A 350 -35.40 11.61 13.03
CA GLN A 350 -34.08 11.43 12.41
C GLN A 350 -34.17 11.27 10.90
N ALA A 351 -35.14 10.51 10.40
CA ALA A 351 -35.40 10.35 8.97
C ALA A 351 -35.83 11.68 8.31
N SER A 352 -36.67 12.48 8.99
CA SER A 352 -37.09 13.81 8.51
C SER A 352 -35.94 14.82 8.51
N GLN A 353 -35.04 14.75 9.49
CA GLN A 353 -33.83 15.57 9.54
C GLN A 353 -32.86 15.20 8.41
N GLN A 354 -32.64 13.91 8.15
CA GLN A 354 -31.86 13.43 7.00
C GLN A 354 -32.49 13.82 5.65
N GLU A 355 -33.81 13.74 5.52
CA GLU A 355 -34.55 14.18 4.32
C GLU A 355 -34.31 15.68 4.06
N SER A 356 -34.36 16.52 5.10
CA SER A 356 -34.08 17.96 4.98
C SER A 356 -32.62 18.30 4.63
N GLU A 357 -31.65 17.52 5.14
CA GLU A 357 -30.24 17.68 4.80
C GLU A 357 -29.94 17.24 3.35
N ILE A 358 -30.60 16.18 2.87
CA ILE A 358 -30.44 15.72 1.49
C ILE A 358 -31.12 16.70 0.51
N GLU A 359 -32.33 17.18 0.81
CA GLU A 359 -33.04 18.14 -0.02
C GLU A 359 -32.36 19.51 -0.06
N SER A 360 -31.81 20.00 1.06
CA SER A 360 -31.03 21.25 1.07
C SER A 360 -29.74 21.13 0.23
N ASN A 361 -29.01 20.02 0.34
CA ASN A 361 -27.83 19.75 -0.47
C ASN A 361 -28.14 19.56 -1.97
N ILE A 362 -29.37 19.16 -2.33
CA ILE A 362 -29.85 19.09 -3.72
C ILE A 362 -30.24 20.49 -4.23
N ASN A 363 -30.99 21.27 -3.45
CA ASN A 363 -31.51 22.58 -3.84
C ASN A 363 -30.41 23.65 -3.98
N ASP A 364 -29.33 23.56 -3.19
CA ASP A 364 -28.19 24.48 -3.32
C ASP A 364 -27.39 24.25 -4.62
N LEU A 365 -27.52 23.08 -5.26
CA LEU A 365 -26.89 22.79 -6.56
C LEU A 365 -27.76 23.19 -7.75
N ASP A 366 -29.09 23.07 -7.66
CA ASP A 366 -29.99 23.53 -8.73
C ASP A 366 -29.94 25.06 -8.90
N LYS A 367 -29.63 25.81 -7.84
CA LYS A 367 -29.38 27.27 -7.94
C LYS A 367 -28.07 27.63 -8.64
N ILE A 368 -27.07 26.74 -8.65
CA ILE A 368 -25.76 26.97 -9.26
C ILE A 368 -25.78 26.59 -10.76
N VAL A 369 -26.63 25.64 -11.15
CA VAL A 369 -26.78 25.19 -12.55
C VAL A 369 -27.67 26.14 -13.39
N ILE A 370 -28.45 27.03 -12.77
CA ILE A 370 -29.38 27.95 -13.48
C ILE A 370 -28.77 29.35 -13.70
N GLN A 371 -27.52 29.62 -13.27
CA GLN A 371 -26.84 30.92 -13.47
C GLN A 371 -25.74 30.93 -14.57
N GLU A 372 -25.62 29.87 -15.37
CA GLU A 372 -24.91 29.88 -16.66
C GLU A 372 -25.90 29.55 -17.79
#